data_AF-A0A5B8ULM2-F1
#
_entry.id   AF-A0A5B8ULM2-F1
#
_cell.length_a   1.000
_cell.length_b   1.000
_cell.length_c   1.000
_cell.angle_alpha   90.00
_cell.angle_beta   90.00
_cell.angle_gamma   90.00
#
_symmetry.space_group_name_H-M   'P 1'
#
loop_
_entity.id
_entity.type
_entity.pdbx_description
1 polymer ?
#
loop_
_entity_poly.entity_id
_entity_poly.type
_entity_poly.pdbx_seq_one_letter_code
_entity_poly.pdbx_strand_id
1 'polypeptide(L)'
;MEFNISYTDKIRVFNGKDLFLYADIKNRIKLHLRFYKGDTFLLETDFFGFLVFKSVKIKSQSLLYPITSIKQQGVFGFEMRYADHVINTTLRPFRQPSYILFLDDNKVGEIYDPRGITVGRKYVMKTEVDDQTVNLYLLFIFLTQLSPLP
;
A
#
# COMPACT_ATOMS: atom_id res chain seq x y z
N MET A 1 -7.01 13.50 4.86
CA MET A 1 -6.59 12.57 5.93
C MET A 1 -5.08 12.35 5.91
N GLU A 2 -4.49 11.97 7.05
CA GLU A 2 -3.06 11.65 7.17
C GLU A 2 -2.87 10.32 7.90
N PHE A 3 -1.98 9.47 7.37
CA PHE A 3 -1.65 8.17 7.95
C PHE A 3 -0.14 8.02 8.15
N ASN A 4 0.24 7.63 9.37
CA ASN A 4 1.62 7.32 9.73
C ASN A 4 1.86 5.82 9.60
N ILE A 5 2.77 5.43 8.72
CA ILE A 5 3.06 4.04 8.38
C ILE A 5 4.43 3.67 8.94
N SER A 6 4.51 2.57 9.68
CA SER A 6 5.76 1.97 10.13
C SER A 6 5.90 0.57 9.56
N TYR A 7 7.01 0.32 8.89
CA TYR A 7 7.39 -0.94 8.27
C TYR A 7 8.67 -1.47 8.91
N THR A 8 8.54 -2.43 9.83
CA THR A 8 9.67 -3.07 10.52
C THR A 8 9.54 -4.58 10.43
N ASP A 9 9.21 -5.24 11.53
CA ASP A 9 8.88 -6.67 11.57
C ASP A 9 7.39 -6.91 11.24
N LYS A 10 6.59 -5.84 11.37
CA LYS A 10 5.16 -5.75 11.09
C LYS A 10 4.90 -4.41 10.40
N ILE A 11 3.78 -4.32 9.68
CA ILE A 11 3.25 -3.05 9.20
C ILE A 11 2.25 -2.54 10.23
N ARG A 12 2.39 -1.27 10.61
CA ARG A 12 1.39 -0.56 11.42
C ARG A 12 1.07 0.76 10.75
N VAL A 13 -0.22 1.04 10.58
CA VAL A 13 -0.72 2.29 10.03
C VAL A 13 -1.57 2.97 11.08
N PHE A 14 -1.23 4.20 11.42
CA PHE A 14 -1.92 5.01 12.39
C PHE A 14 -2.61 6.18 11.71
N ASN A 15 -3.85 6.48 12.11
CA ASN A 15 -4.50 7.75 11.83
C ASN A 15 -4.56 8.53 13.16
N GLY A 16 -3.75 9.59 13.28
CA GLY A 16 -3.49 10.21 14.58
C GLY A 16 -2.84 9.22 15.55
N LYS A 17 -3.52 8.93 16.67
CA LYS A 17 -3.08 7.96 17.69
C LYS A 17 -3.67 6.56 17.51
N ASP A 18 -4.68 6.43 16.66
CA ASP A 18 -5.44 5.19 16.54
C ASP A 18 -4.79 4.26 15.51
N LEU A 19 -4.65 2.98 15.88
CA LEU A 19 -4.20 1.95 14.95
C LEU A 19 -5.30 1.67 13.93
N PHE A 20 -5.10 2.14 12.71
CA PHE A 20 -6.07 2.03 11.63
C PHE A 20 -5.99 0.70 10.88
N LEU A 21 -4.76 0.27 10.57
CA LEU A 21 -4.48 -0.96 9.82
C LEU A 21 -3.20 -1.61 10.33
N TYR A 22 -3.24 -2.93 10.39
CA TYR A 22 -2.13 -3.77 10.80
C TYR A 22 -1.81 -4.79 9.71
N ALA A 23 -0.53 -5.11 9.50
CA ALA A 23 -0.17 -6.28 8.70
C ALA A 23 0.96 -7.12 9.31
N ASP A 24 0.74 -8.42 9.34
CA ASP A 24 1.75 -9.42 9.66
C ASP A 24 2.61 -9.75 8.44
N ILE A 25 3.94 -9.75 8.60
CA ILE A 25 4.88 -10.22 7.59
C ILE A 25 5.25 -11.67 7.93
N LYS A 26 4.74 -12.65 7.18
CA LYS A 26 5.03 -14.08 7.46
C LYS A 26 6.32 -14.58 6.83
N ASN A 27 6.71 -14.00 5.70
CA ASN A 27 7.94 -14.34 4.98
C ASN A 27 8.51 -13.06 4.38
N ARG A 28 9.81 -12.81 4.56
CA ARG A 28 10.49 -11.62 4.00
C ARG A 28 11.08 -11.88 2.62
N ILE A 29 11.37 -13.13 2.25
CA ILE A 29 11.94 -13.44 0.94
C ILE A 29 10.85 -13.36 -0.13
N LYS A 30 9.70 -13.96 0.15
CA LYS A 30 8.46 -13.76 -0.59
C LYS A 30 7.58 -12.95 0.32
N LEU A 31 7.48 -11.64 0.11
CA LEU A 31 6.79 -10.75 1.05
C LEU A 31 5.31 -11.16 1.15
N HIS A 32 5.01 -11.94 2.19
CA HIS A 32 3.69 -12.46 2.46
C HIS A 32 3.06 -11.62 3.55
N LEU A 33 1.98 -10.92 3.20
CA LEU A 33 1.29 -9.97 4.07
C LEU A 33 -0.10 -10.46 4.41
N ARG A 34 -0.46 -10.36 5.69
CA ARG A 34 -1.84 -10.54 6.16
C ARG A 34 -2.30 -9.29 6.88
N PHE A 35 -3.31 -8.63 6.32
CA PHE A 35 -3.85 -7.36 6.79
C PHE A 35 -5.06 -7.54 7.70
N TYR A 36 -5.14 -6.71 8.74
CA TYR A 36 -6.18 -6.73 9.76
C TYR A 36 -6.58 -5.32 10.20
N LYS A 37 -7.85 -5.13 10.56
CA LYS A 37 -8.36 -3.95 11.27
C LYS A 37 -8.96 -4.41 12.60
N GLY A 38 -8.31 -4.05 13.71
CA GLY A 38 -8.52 -4.73 14.99
C GLY A 38 -8.21 -6.24 14.83
N ASP A 39 -9.13 -7.09 15.28
CA ASP A 39 -9.03 -8.55 15.13
C ASP A 39 -9.63 -9.08 13.82
N THR A 40 -10.18 -8.19 12.98
CA THR A 40 -10.83 -8.59 11.73
C THR A 40 -9.80 -8.74 10.61
N PHE A 41 -9.71 -9.94 10.05
CA PHE A 41 -8.93 -10.21 8.84
C PHE A 41 -9.53 -9.51 7.62
N LEU A 42 -8.69 -8.93 6.77
CA LEU A 42 -9.11 -8.19 5.58
C LEU A 42 -8.56 -8.76 4.29
N LEU A 43 -7.25 -8.94 4.18
CA LEU A 43 -6.58 -9.26 2.92
C LEU A 43 -5.30 -10.05 3.18
N GLU A 44 -5.02 -11.03 2.33
CA GLU A 44 -3.77 -11.78 2.32
C GLU A 44 -3.15 -11.75 0.92
N THR A 45 -1.88 -11.38 0.84
CA THR A 45 -1.17 -11.24 -0.44
C THR A 45 0.22 -11.84 -0.41
N ASP A 46 0.66 -12.38 -1.53
CA ASP A 46 2.06 -12.67 -1.81
C ASP A 46 2.62 -11.62 -2.77
N PHE A 47 3.74 -11.00 -2.42
CA PHE A 47 4.54 -10.22 -3.34
C PHE A 47 5.78 -11.00 -3.79
N PHE A 48 6.04 -10.95 -5.09
CA PHE A 48 7.24 -11.46 -5.72
C PHE A 48 7.87 -10.37 -6.58
N GLY A 49 9.17 -10.14 -6.40
CA GLY A 49 9.94 -9.18 -7.20
C GLY A 49 11.23 -9.81 -7.71
N PHE A 50 11.53 -9.61 -9.00
CA PHE A 50 12.79 -9.99 -9.63
C PHE A 50 13.23 -8.91 -10.63
N LEU A 51 14.41 -8.31 -10.41
CA LEU A 51 14.91 -7.15 -11.15
C LEU A 51 13.86 -6.02 -11.18
N VAL A 52 13.27 -5.76 -12.36
CA VAL A 52 12.24 -4.74 -12.58
C VAL A 52 10.82 -5.30 -12.54
N PHE A 53 10.66 -6.62 -12.59
CA PHE A 53 9.38 -7.29 -12.57
C PHE A 53 8.90 -7.45 -11.13
N LYS A 54 7.65 -7.06 -10.88
CA LYS A 54 6.98 -7.20 -9.60
C LYS A 54 5.56 -7.72 -9.83
N SER A 55 5.13 -8.63 -8.96
CA SER A 55 3.81 -9.23 -9.01
C SER A 55 3.25 -9.37 -7.61
N VAL A 56 1.96 -9.04 -7.47
CA VAL A 56 1.19 -9.20 -6.24
C VAL A 56 0.06 -10.17 -6.53
N LYS A 57 -0.02 -11.25 -5.75
CA LYS A 57 -1.08 -12.24 -5.82
C LYS A 57 -1.96 -12.15 -4.59
N ILE A 58 -3.26 -11.99 -4.79
CA ILE A 58 -4.27 -12.08 -3.72
C ILE A 58 -4.50 -13.57 -3.41
N LYS A 59 -4.40 -13.93 -2.12
CA LYS A 59 -4.58 -15.31 -1.63
C LYS A 59 -5.96 -15.51 -1.04
N SER A 60 -6.38 -14.57 -0.19
CA SER A 60 -7.68 -14.55 0.45
C SER A 60 -8.06 -13.11 0.78
N GLN A 61 -9.36 -12.82 0.86
CA GLN A 61 -9.88 -11.50 1.21
C GLN A 61 -11.25 -11.60 1.87
N SER A 62 -11.53 -10.68 2.79
CA SER A 62 -12.82 -10.50 3.46
C SER A 62 -13.21 -9.01 3.43
N LEU A 63 -13.06 -8.42 2.24
CA LEU A 63 -13.36 -7.01 1.98
C LEU A 63 -14.81 -6.84 1.53
N LEU A 64 -15.43 -5.71 1.89
CA LEU A 64 -16.77 -5.34 1.42
C LEU A 64 -16.82 -5.31 -0.12
N TYR A 65 -15.80 -4.71 -0.74
CA TYR A 65 -15.61 -4.72 -2.19
C TYR A 65 -14.33 -5.50 -2.54
N PRO A 66 -14.45 -6.70 -3.14
CA PRO A 66 -13.28 -7.49 -3.48
C PRO A 66 -12.34 -6.75 -4.43
N ILE A 67 -11.03 -6.84 -4.16
CA ILE A 67 -10.00 -6.44 -5.10
C ILE A 67 -9.98 -7.48 -6.22
N THR A 68 -10.17 -7.03 -7.46
CA THR A 68 -10.21 -7.91 -8.64
C THR A 68 -8.83 -8.09 -9.26
N SER A 69 -7.94 -7.10 -9.14
CA SER A 69 -6.56 -7.21 -9.62
C SER A 69 -5.62 -6.23 -8.92
N ILE A 70 -4.35 -6.63 -8.81
CA ILE A 70 -3.21 -5.75 -8.49
C ILE A 70 -2.13 -6.10 -9.50
N LYS A 71 -1.70 -5.13 -10.31
CA LYS A 71 -0.69 -5.34 -11.36
C LYS A 71 0.31 -4.20 -11.38
N GLN A 72 1.52 -4.53 -11.79
CA GLN A 72 2.54 -3.53 -12.07
C GLN A 72 2.14 -2.72 -13.32
N GLN A 73 2.33 -1.40 -13.27
CA GLN A 73 2.12 -0.47 -14.38
C GLN A 73 3.44 0.25 -14.67
N GLY A 74 4.17 -0.22 -15.69
CA GLY A 74 5.54 0.23 -15.95
C GLY A 74 6.50 -0.10 -14.81
N VAL A 75 7.71 0.48 -14.80
CA VAL A 75 8.75 0.13 -13.80
C VAL A 75 8.44 0.66 -12.40
N PHE A 76 7.73 1.78 -12.33
CA PHE A 76 7.53 2.56 -11.10
C PHE A 76 6.07 2.67 -10.66
N GLY A 77 5.16 1.97 -11.32
CA GLY A 77 3.74 2.07 -11.01
C GLY A 77 3.10 0.75 -10.63
N PHE A 78 1.96 0.85 -9.95
CA PHE A 78 1.04 -0.23 -9.67
C PHE A 78 -0.38 0.27 -9.88
N GLU A 79 -1.22 -0.61 -10.41
CA GLU A 79 -2.66 -0.42 -10.58
C GLU A 79 -3.39 -1.48 -9.74
N MET A 80 -4.42 -1.06 -9.03
CA MET A 80 -5.34 -1.93 -8.30
C MET A 80 -6.77 -1.61 -8.70
N ARG A 81 -7.58 -2.65 -8.92
CA ARG A 81 -9.02 -2.52 -9.23
C ARG A 81 -9.87 -3.14 -8.14
N TYR A 82 -10.94 -2.45 -7.75
CA TYR A 82 -11.95 -2.94 -6.82
C TYR A 82 -13.29 -2.29 -7.18
N ALA A 83 -14.38 -3.04 -7.13
CA ALA A 83 -15.67 -2.59 -7.67
C ALA A 83 -15.49 -1.96 -9.08
N ASP A 84 -15.93 -0.71 -9.26
CA ASP A 84 -15.80 0.08 -10.49
C ASP A 84 -14.66 1.13 -10.43
N HIS A 85 -13.80 1.06 -9.42
CA HIS A 85 -12.71 2.00 -9.20
C HIS A 85 -11.34 1.45 -9.60
N VAL A 86 -10.47 2.37 -10.03
CA VAL A 86 -9.06 2.11 -10.32
C VAL A 86 -8.20 2.99 -9.42
N ILE A 87 -7.32 2.37 -8.64
CA ILE A 87 -6.29 3.09 -7.90
C ILE A 87 -4.95 2.86 -8.58
N ASN A 88 -4.19 3.92 -8.76
CA ASN A 88 -2.81 3.85 -9.23
C ASN A 88 -1.85 4.46 -8.22
N THR A 89 -0.65 3.90 -8.14
CA THR A 89 0.48 4.53 -7.47
C THR A 89 1.60 4.77 -8.46
N THR A 90 2.30 5.89 -8.33
CA THR A 90 3.51 6.17 -9.11
C THR A 90 4.67 6.55 -8.20
N LEU A 91 5.72 5.73 -8.20
CA LEU A 91 7.00 6.01 -7.55
C LEU A 91 7.78 7.06 -8.38
N ARG A 92 8.30 8.06 -7.69
CA ARG A 92 9.17 9.11 -8.24
C ARG A 92 10.54 8.99 -7.58
N PRO A 93 11.46 8.18 -8.13
CA PRO A 93 12.78 7.99 -7.55
C PRO A 93 13.49 9.32 -7.34
N PHE A 94 14.16 9.48 -6.20
CA PHE A 94 14.95 10.69 -5.87
C PHE A 94 14.14 12.00 -5.85
N ARG A 95 12.80 11.94 -5.80
CA ARG A 95 11.92 13.10 -5.67
C ARG A 95 11.03 12.97 -4.43
N GLN A 96 10.60 14.13 -3.91
CA GLN A 96 9.63 14.21 -2.82
C GLN A 96 8.33 14.89 -3.28
N PRO A 97 7.16 14.40 -2.87
CA PRO A 97 6.90 13.08 -2.28
C PRO A 97 7.34 11.91 -3.18
N SER A 98 7.77 10.81 -2.56
CA SER A 98 8.31 9.64 -3.27
C SER A 98 7.25 8.83 -4.01
N TYR A 99 5.99 8.89 -3.59
CA TYR A 99 4.88 8.25 -4.31
C TYR A 99 3.72 9.22 -4.49
N ILE A 100 3.05 9.13 -5.63
CA ILE A 100 1.78 9.80 -5.91
C ILE A 100 0.67 8.76 -5.98
N LEU A 101 -0.49 9.07 -5.42
CA LEU A 101 -1.68 8.24 -5.43
C LEU A 101 -2.74 8.84 -6.37
N PHE A 102 -3.34 7.98 -7.18
CA PHE A 102 -4.43 8.33 -8.06
C PHE A 102 -5.64 7.43 -7.80
N LEU A 103 -6.83 8.00 -7.87
CA LEU A 103 -8.11 7.30 -7.90
C LEU A 103 -8.85 7.76 -9.14
N ASP A 104 -9.20 6.83 -10.02
CA ASP A 104 -9.87 7.09 -11.29
C ASP A 104 -9.19 8.23 -12.07
N ASP A 105 -7.87 8.11 -12.21
CA ASP A 105 -6.95 9.06 -12.87
C ASP A 105 -6.80 10.44 -12.22
N ASN A 106 -7.50 10.71 -11.12
CA ASN A 106 -7.35 11.94 -10.35
C ASN A 106 -6.28 11.78 -9.27
N LYS A 107 -5.35 12.73 -9.16
CA LYS A 107 -4.41 12.76 -8.02
C LYS A 107 -5.22 12.97 -6.75
N VAL A 108 -5.13 12.03 -5.81
CA VAL A 108 -5.86 12.08 -4.53
C VAL A 108 -4.96 12.06 -3.30
N GLY A 109 -3.66 11.88 -3.49
CA GLY A 109 -2.74 11.82 -2.38
C GLY A 109 -1.29 11.60 -2.77
N GLU A 110 -0.47 11.48 -1.74
CA GLU A 110 0.97 11.36 -1.84
C GLU A 110 1.55 10.65 -0.62
N ILE A 111 2.70 9.99 -0.81
CA ILE A 111 3.41 9.27 0.24
C ILE A 111 4.88 9.63 0.23
N TYR A 112 5.46 9.87 1.40
CA TYR A 112 6.87 10.19 1.57
C TYR A 112 7.45 9.60 2.86
N ASP A 113 8.75 9.27 2.88
CA ASP A 113 9.47 9.03 4.14
C ASP A 113 9.84 10.40 4.74
N PRO A 114 9.51 10.70 6.01
CA PRO A 114 9.85 11.98 6.65
C PRO A 114 11.35 12.32 6.67
N ARG A 115 12.22 11.32 6.51
CA ARG A 115 13.68 11.50 6.43
C ARG A 115 14.16 11.86 5.02
N GLY A 116 13.24 11.98 4.06
CA GLY A 116 13.56 12.37 2.67
C GLY A 116 14.09 11.24 1.78
N ILE A 117 14.08 9.98 2.25
CA ILE A 117 14.52 8.82 1.47
C ILE A 117 13.38 8.22 0.63
N THR A 118 13.71 7.69 -0.55
CA THR A 118 12.72 7.09 -1.47
C THR A 118 12.22 5.72 -0.99
N VAL A 119 13.14 4.90 -0.48
CA VAL A 119 12.86 3.58 0.08
C VAL A 119 13.27 3.62 1.54
N GLY A 120 12.37 3.20 2.42
CA GLY A 120 12.49 3.41 3.85
C GLY A 120 11.59 2.49 4.65
N ARG A 121 11.50 2.78 5.94
CA ARG A 121 10.75 1.99 6.94
C ARG A 121 9.66 2.81 7.63
N LYS A 122 9.56 4.09 7.31
CA LYS A 122 8.57 5.00 7.86
C LYS A 122 8.02 5.83 6.71
N TYR A 123 6.71 5.91 6.59
CA TYR A 123 6.07 6.69 5.55
C TYR A 123 4.93 7.50 6.16
N VAL A 124 4.65 8.64 5.55
CA VAL A 124 3.43 9.41 5.80
C VAL A 124 2.65 9.41 4.50
N MET A 125 1.41 8.94 4.55
CA MET A 125 0.45 9.06 3.46
C MET A 125 -0.48 10.23 3.76
N LYS A 126 -0.55 11.20 2.84
CA LYS A 126 -1.52 12.29 2.85
C LYS A 126 -2.48 12.11 1.69
N THR A 127 -3.75 12.36 1.94
CA THR A 127 -4.81 12.20 0.95
C THR A 127 -5.94 13.19 1.20
N GLU A 128 -6.63 13.57 0.13
CA GLU A 128 -7.77 14.48 0.17
C GLU A 128 -9.11 13.74 0.28
N VAL A 129 -9.10 12.41 0.22
CA VAL A 129 -10.31 11.57 0.31
C VAL A 129 -10.76 11.44 1.76
N ASP A 130 -12.03 11.75 2.04
CA ASP A 130 -12.65 11.66 3.38
C ASP A 130 -13.27 10.28 3.68
N ASP A 131 -13.34 9.40 2.69
CA ASP A 131 -13.88 8.04 2.83
C ASP A 131 -12.84 7.06 3.39
N GLN A 132 -13.10 6.48 4.56
CA GLN A 132 -12.19 5.52 5.20
C GLN A 132 -11.99 4.22 4.41
N THR A 133 -13.02 3.79 3.69
CA THR A 133 -12.98 2.58 2.86
C THR A 133 -12.03 2.81 1.69
N VAL A 134 -12.16 3.92 0.96
CA VAL A 134 -11.25 4.28 -0.14
C VAL A 134 -9.81 4.42 0.37
N ASN A 135 -9.62 5.05 1.53
CA ASN A 135 -8.31 5.18 2.16
C ASN A 135 -7.67 3.83 2.52
N LEU A 136 -8.47 2.85 2.94
CA LEU A 136 -8.00 1.49 3.16
C LEU A 136 -7.46 0.87 1.85
N TYR A 137 -8.16 1.04 0.73
CA TYR A 137 -7.68 0.57 -0.57
C TYR A 137 -6.43 1.32 -1.06
N LEU A 138 -6.34 2.63 -0.84
CA LEU A 138 -5.12 3.43 -1.12
C LEU A 138 -3.92 2.90 -0.32
N LEU A 139 -4.12 2.50 0.93
CA LEU A 139 -3.08 1.85 1.74
C LEU A 139 -2.71 0.47 1.18
N PHE A 140 -3.69 -0.36 0.78
CA PHE A 140 -3.38 -1.69 0.25
C PHE A 140 -2.49 -1.64 -0.98
N ILE A 141 -2.78 -0.79 -1.96
CA ILE A 141 -1.95 -0.73 -3.16
C ILE A 141 -0.51 -0.30 -2.83
N PHE A 142 -0.31 0.58 -1.86
CA PHE A 142 1.02 1.04 -1.46
C PHE A 142 1.75 -0.03 -0.65
N LEU A 143 1.08 -0.65 0.33
CA LEU A 143 1.71 -1.59 1.24
C LEU A 143 2.03 -2.94 0.57
N THR A 144 1.23 -3.36 -0.40
CA THR A 144 1.43 -4.65 -1.10
C THR A 144 2.58 -4.63 -2.11
N GLN A 145 3.04 -3.45 -2.51
CA GLN A 145 4.17 -3.29 -3.44
C GLN A 145 5.50 -2.96 -2.75
N LEU A 146 5.52 -2.76 -1.43
CA LEU A 146 6.76 -2.47 -0.71
C LEU A 146 7.73 -3.65 -0.89
N SER A 147 8.96 -3.38 -1.27
CA SER A 147 9.97 -4.43 -1.35
C SER A 147 10.38 -4.85 0.07
N PRO A 148 10.60 -6.14 0.34
CA PRO A 148 11.22 -6.59 1.58
C PRO A 148 12.72 -6.29 1.67
N LEU A 149 13.37 -5.94 0.56
CA LEU A 149 14.79 -5.62 0.52
C LEU A 149 15.03 -4.19 1.06
N PRO A 150 16.12 -3.99 1.84
CA PRO A 150 16.46 -2.70 2.45
C PRO A 150 16.77 -1.60 1.43
#